data_AF-A0A402BFN5-F1
#
_entry.id   AF-A0A402BFN5-F1
#
_cell.length_a   1.000
_cell.length_b   1.000
_cell.length_c   1.000
_cell.angle_alpha   90.00
_cell.angle_beta   90.00
_cell.angle_gamma   90.00
#
_symmetry.space_group_name_H-M   'P 1'
#
loop_
_entity.id
_entity.type
_entity.pdbx_description
1 polymer ?
#
loop_
_entity_poly.entity_id
_entity_poly.type
_entity_poly.pdbx_seq_one_letter_code
_entity_poly.pdbx_strand_id
1 'polypeptide(L)' 'MTLPTLDQTEGIWIGRTQDQGYHYIQDIFPNNIQRERYHQDNCFALITRGSLQPEQPDGLTPIQRTWERLQRYRQVL' A
#
# COMPACT_ATOMS: atom_id res chain seq x y z
N MET A 1 -22.76 1.28 -7.31
CA MET A 1 -21.29 1.46 -7.35
C MET A 1 -20.67 0.07 -7.38
N THR A 2 -19.75 -0.19 -8.32
CA THR A 2 -19.07 -1.48 -8.45
C THR A 2 -17.89 -1.55 -7.48
N LEU A 3 -17.80 -2.65 -6.72
CA LEU A 3 -16.69 -2.93 -5.82
C LEU A 3 -15.42 -3.19 -6.66
N PRO A 4 -14.25 -2.66 -6.25
CA PRO A 4 -13.00 -2.96 -6.94
C PRO A 4 -12.62 -4.43 -6.77
N THR A 5 -12.14 -5.05 -7.85
CA THR A 5 -11.64 -6.44 -7.80
C THR A 5 -10.21 -6.51 -7.26
N LEU A 6 -9.75 -7.71 -6.92
CA LEU A 6 -8.36 -7.96 -6.51
C LEU A 6 -7.37 -7.54 -7.61
N ASP A 7 -7.61 -7.91 -8.87
CA ASP A 7 -6.73 -7.53 -10.00
C ASP A 7 -6.67 -6.02 -10.20
N GLN A 8 -7.80 -5.31 -10.01
CA GLN A 8 -7.81 -3.84 -10.08
C GLN A 8 -6.98 -3.23 -8.94
N THR A 9 -7.09 -3.77 -7.73
CA THR A 9 -6.27 -3.34 -6.60
C THR A 9 -4.79 -3.61 -6.84
N GLU A 10 -4.44 -4.80 -7.35
CA GLU A 10 -3.06 -5.20 -7.65
C GLU A 10 -2.44 -4.30 -8.73
N GLY A 11 -3.16 -4.03 -9.83
CA GLY A 11 -2.68 -3.13 -10.88
C GLY A 11 -2.50 -1.69 -10.42
N ILE A 12 -3.41 -1.16 -9.59
CA ILE A 12 -3.27 0.19 -9.02
C ILE A 12 -2.09 0.23 -8.05
N TRP A 13 -1.93 -0.80 -7.22
CA TRP A 13 -0.80 -0.93 -6.31
C TRP A 13 0.51 -0.86 -7.09
N ILE A 14 0.74 -1.81 -8.01
CA ILE A 14 1.95 -1.87 -8.85
C ILE A 14 2.19 -0.55 -9.59
N GLY A 15 1.14 0.04 -10.16
CA GLY A 15 1.23 1.32 -10.87
C GLY A 15 1.65 2.49 -9.98
N ARG A 16 1.12 2.56 -8.75
CA ARG A 16 1.46 3.63 -7.78
C ARG A 16 2.81 3.38 -7.11
N THR A 17 3.21 2.13 -6.96
CA THR A 17 4.50 1.75 -6.39
C THR A 17 5.62 1.72 -7.40
N GLN A 18 5.31 1.86 -8.70
CA GLN A 18 6.28 1.69 -9.80
C GLN A 18 6.96 0.32 -9.74
N ASP A 19 6.22 -0.72 -9.33
CA ASP A 19 6.72 -2.08 -9.10
C ASP A 19 7.86 -2.17 -8.06
N GLN A 20 8.05 -1.12 -7.26
CA GLN A 20 8.94 -1.16 -6.11
C GLN A 20 8.23 -1.91 -4.97
N GLY A 21 9.02 -2.65 -4.16
CA GLY A 21 8.52 -3.71 -3.27
C GLY A 21 7.49 -3.31 -2.20
N TYR A 22 7.96 -3.11 -0.96
CA TYR A 22 7.09 -2.91 0.22
C TYR A 22 6.50 -1.49 0.27
N HIS A 23 5.18 -1.37 0.47
CA HIS A 23 4.51 -0.08 0.56
C HIS A 23 3.37 -0.04 1.57
N TYR A 24 3.12 1.15 2.13
CA TYR A 24 2.03 1.35 3.07
C TYR A 24 0.68 1.41 2.36
N ILE A 25 -0.24 0.53 2.77
CA ILE A 25 -1.56 0.43 2.16
C ILE A 25 -2.31 1.77 2.25
N GLN A 26 -2.15 2.52 3.34
CA GLN A 26 -2.86 3.78 3.51
C GLN A 26 -2.28 4.91 2.63
N ASP A 27 -1.00 4.86 2.28
CA ASP A 27 -0.42 5.85 1.35
C ASP A 27 -0.92 5.62 -0.08
N ILE A 28 -1.08 4.34 -0.46
CA ILE A 28 -1.60 3.95 -1.76
C ILE A 28 -3.11 4.17 -1.82
N PHE A 29 -3.83 3.93 -0.73
CA PHE A 29 -5.28 4.07 -0.62
C PHE A 29 -5.64 4.82 0.67
N PRO A 30 -5.77 6.15 0.64
CA PRO A 30 -5.88 6.99 1.84
C PRO A 30 -7.19 6.87 2.63
N ASN A 31 -8.07 5.91 2.32
CA ASN A 31 -9.31 5.63 3.06
C ASN A 31 -10.25 6.86 3.17
N ASN A 32 -10.09 7.83 2.27
CA ASN A 32 -10.89 9.05 2.27
C ASN A 32 -12.25 8.80 1.64
N ILE A 33 -12.34 7.82 0.75
CA ILE A 33 -13.58 7.40 0.10
C ILE A 33 -13.83 5.90 0.28
N GLN A 34 -15.11 5.50 0.25
CA GLN A 34 -15.51 4.11 0.42
C GLN A 34 -14.82 3.16 -0.57
N ARG A 35 -14.55 3.62 -1.80
CA ARG A 35 -13.81 2.83 -2.80
C ARG A 35 -12.38 2.51 -2.34
N GLU A 36 -11.71 3.43 -1.66
CA GLU A 36 -10.36 3.20 -1.13
C GLU A 36 -10.37 2.19 0.01
N ARG A 37 -11.41 2.17 0.86
CA ARG A 37 -11.59 1.12 1.88
C ARG A 37 -11.57 -0.27 1.27
N TYR A 38 -12.35 -0.48 0.21
CA TYR A 38 -12.38 -1.75 -0.49
C TYR A 38 -11.02 -2.10 -1.12
N HIS A 39 -10.26 -1.11 -1.59
CA HIS A 39 -8.90 -1.36 -2.03
C HIS A 39 -7.98 -1.78 -0.88
N GLN A 40 -8.11 -1.19 0.31
CA GLN A 40 -7.34 -1.61 1.49
C GLN A 40 -7.66 -3.06 1.87
N ASP A 41 -8.94 -3.42 1.94
CA ASP A 41 -9.40 -4.78 2.23
C ASP A 41 -8.83 -5.79 1.22
N ASN A 42 -8.87 -5.44 -0.06
CA ASN A 42 -8.28 -6.23 -1.14
C ASN A 42 -6.75 -6.37 -0.99
N CYS A 43 -6.04 -5.32 -0.55
CA CYS A 43 -4.60 -5.39 -0.29
C CYS A 43 -4.28 -6.40 0.81
N PHE A 44 -5.05 -6.43 1.89
CA PHE A 44 -4.88 -7.44 2.94
C PHE A 44 -5.06 -8.85 2.39
N ALA A 45 -6.10 -9.09 1.57
CA ALA A 45 -6.29 -10.39 0.93
C ALA A 45 -5.13 -10.77 -0.01
N LEU A 46 -4.61 -9.83 -0.80
CA LEU A 46 -3.46 -10.04 -1.69
C LEU A 46 -2.16 -10.31 -0.92
N ILE A 47 -1.97 -9.66 0.22
CA ILE A 47 -0.87 -9.91 1.16
C ILE A 47 -0.96 -11.33 1.73
N THR A 48 -2.13 -11.73 2.21
CA THR A 48 -2.35 -13.09 2.72
C THR A 48 -2.13 -14.15 1.65
N ARG A 49 -2.48 -13.87 0.39
CA ARG A 49 -2.19 -14.77 -0.75
C ARG A 49 -0.72 -14.77 -1.18
N GLY A 50 0.09 -13.82 -0.71
CA GLY A 50 1.50 -13.67 -1.04
C GLY A 50 1.79 -12.93 -2.36
N SER A 51 0.78 -12.28 -2.96
CA SER A 51 0.98 -11.48 -4.18
C SER A 51 1.44 -10.06 -3.90
N LEU A 52 1.05 -9.49 -2.78
CA LEU A 52 1.61 -8.23 -2.29
C LEU A 52 2.48 -8.51 -1.06
N GLN A 53 3.54 -7.74 -0.90
CA GLN A 53 4.37 -7.83 0.29
C GLN A 53 3.90 -6.82 1.34
N PRO A 54 3.56 -7.26 2.56
CA PRO A 54 3.20 -6.36 3.64
C PRO A 54 4.43 -5.58 4.07
N GLU A 55 4.26 -4.30 4.35
CA GLU A 55 5.32 -3.48 4.91
C GLU A 55 5.98 -4.15 6.14
N GLN A 56 7.32 -4.07 6.21
CA GLN A 56 8.03 -4.58 7.38
C GLN A 56 7.80 -3.65 8.57
N PRO A 57 7.55 -4.18 9.78
CA PRO A 57 7.42 -3.37 10.98
C PRO A 57 8.78 -2.70 11.29
N ASP A 58 8.88 -1.43 10.94
CA ASP A 58 10.03 -0.55 11.21
C ASP A 58 9.84 0.29 12.49
N GLY A 59 8.67 0.16 13.14
CA GLY A 59 8.31 0.91 14.35
C GLY A 59 8.01 2.39 14.10
N LEU A 60 7.93 2.82 12.84
CA LEU A 60 7.61 4.20 12.47
C LEU A 60 6.11 4.38 12.27
N THR A 61 5.57 5.49 12.77
CA THR A 61 4.20 5.88 12.45
C THR A 61 4.11 6.39 11.01
N PRO A 62 2.96 6.28 10.33
CA PRO A 62 2.81 6.72 8.94
C PRO A 62 3.22 8.19 8.72
N ILE A 63 2.98 9.07 9.71
CA ILE A 63 3.35 10.48 9.64
C ILE A 63 4.86 10.72 9.69
N GLN A 64 5.62 9.75 10.23
CA GLN A 64 7.09 9.80 10.33
C GLN A 64 7.76 9.21 9.10
N ARG A 65 6.98 8.64 8.17
CA ARG A 65 7.50 8.04 6.95
C ARG A 65 7.50 9.07 5.83
N THR A 66 8.67 9.65 5.58
CA THR A 66 8.91 10.44 4.37
C THR A 66 9.01 9.48 3.19
N TRP A 67 8.11 9.63 2.22
CA TRP A 67 8.24 8.93 0.94
C TRP A 67 9.41 9.52 0.16
N GLU A 68 10.59 8.92 0.28
CA GLU A 68 11.70 9.20 -0.62
C GLU A 68 11.66 8.23 -1.81
N ARG A 69 11.28 8.77 -2.98
CA ARG A 69 11.24 8.09 -4.28
C ARG A 69 12.53 7.32 -4.64
N LEU A 70 13.66 7.65 -3.99
CA LEU A 70 14.99 7.09 -4.27
C LEU A 70 15.58 6.27 -3.12
N GLN A 71 15.05 6.36 -1.89
CA GLN A 71 15.54 5.58 -0.76
C GLN A 71 14.36 5.05 0.04
N ARG A 72 14.28 3.71 0.03
CA ARG A 72 13.48 2.93 0.99
C ARG A 72 13.60 3.55 2.36
N TYR A 73 12.44 3.83 2.98
CA TYR A 73 12.25 4.35 4.34
C TYR A 73 13.53 4.28 5.17
N ARG A 74 14.34 5.36 5.14
CA ARG A 74 15.40 5.53 6.12
C ARG A 74 14.75 6.11 7.36
N GLN A 75 15.01 5.46 8.48
CA GLN A 75 14.72 5.95 9.82
C GLN A 75 15.18 7.41 9.91
N VAL A 76 14.22 8.34 10.01
CA VAL A 76 14.54 9.73 10.29
C VAL A 76 14.89 9.78 11.78
N LEU A 77 16.19 9.97 12.06
CA LEU A 77 16.71 10.23 13.40
C LEU A 77 16.24 11.61 13.90
#